data_AF-A0A1C6HZ19-F1
#
_entry.id   AF-A0A1C6HZ19-F1
#
_cell.length_a   1.000
_cell.length_b   1.000
_cell.length_c   1.000
_cell.angle_alpha   90.00
_cell.angle_beta   90.00
_cell.angle_gamma   90.00
#
_symmetry.space_group_name_H-M   'P 1'
#
loop_
_entity.id
_entity.type
_entity.pdbx_description
1 polymer ?
#
loop_
_entity_poly.entity_id
_entity_poly.type
_entity_poly.pdbx_seq_one_letter_code
_entity_poly.pdbx_strand_id
1 'polypeptide(L)'
;MNVKAIMCDIDGTLLSSDEVVAPKTAGLIEILKLHHTDLKEIVTFGDADNDYDMTLNAGVGVVMANGSDKTKSVADYITDDNDYDGIGNYIEKFILGEQKWVKLFLLILMEHY
;
A
#
# COMPACT_ATOMS: atom_id res chain seq x y z
N MET A 1 -0.25 14.12 -0.04
CA MET A 1 0.58 12.94 -0.34
C MET A 1 0.67 12.81 -1.85
N ASN A 2 1.86 12.71 -2.44
CA ASN A 2 2.04 12.54 -3.89
C ASN A 2 2.28 11.06 -4.21
N VAL A 3 1.21 10.25 -4.21
CA VAL A 3 1.31 8.82 -4.51
C VAL A 3 1.22 8.62 -6.02
N LYS A 4 2.21 7.93 -6.58
CA LYS A 4 2.28 7.57 -8.00
C LYS A 4 2.07 6.09 -8.27
N ALA A 5 2.27 5.23 -7.27
CA ALA A 5 2.04 3.80 -7.40
C ALA A 5 1.63 3.13 -6.07
N ILE A 6 0.91 2.02 -6.18
CA ILE A 6 0.51 1.15 -5.07
C ILE A 6 1.12 -0.23 -5.30
N MET A 7 1.67 -0.81 -4.25
CA MET A 7 2.45 -2.05 -4.31
C MET A 7 2.08 -2.96 -3.15
N CYS A 8 1.98 -4.26 -3.42
CA CYS A 8 1.61 -5.25 -2.42
C CYS A 8 2.56 -6.43 -2.46
N ASP A 9 2.87 -6.99 -1.29
CA ASP A 9 3.66 -8.22 -1.14
C ASP A 9 5.05 -8.08 -1.81
N ILE A 10 5.72 -6.96 -1.56
CA ILE A 10 7.01 -6.68 -2.18
C ILE A 10 8.11 -6.90 -1.16
N ASP A 11 8.96 -7.88 -1.44
CA ASP A 11 10.18 -8.09 -0.69
C ASP A 11 11.04 -6.84 -0.71
N GLY A 12 11.48 -6.38 0.44
CA GLY A 12 12.52 -5.35 0.53
C GLY A 12 13.94 -5.89 0.32
N THR A 13 14.10 -7.05 -0.32
CA THR A 13 15.38 -7.75 -0.53
C THR A 13 16.47 -6.88 -1.15
N LEU A 14 16.10 -5.88 -1.94
CA LEU A 14 17.01 -4.87 -2.51
C LEU A 14 17.67 -3.94 -1.49
N LEU A 15 17.13 -3.90 -0.27
CA LEU A 15 17.58 -3.05 0.84
C LEU A 15 18.24 -3.90 1.95
N SER A 16 18.02 -5.21 1.92
CA SER A 16 18.60 -6.18 2.84
C SER A 16 20.04 -6.54 2.43
N SER A 17 20.87 -6.91 3.41
CA SER A 17 22.29 -7.24 3.25
C SER A 17 22.60 -8.53 2.49
N ASP A 18 21.59 -9.30 2.10
CA ASP A 18 21.77 -10.69 1.64
C ASP A 18 22.12 -10.81 0.14
N GLU A 19 22.32 -9.68 -0.56
CA GLU A 19 22.71 -9.55 -1.98
C GLU A 19 21.81 -10.28 -3.01
N VAL A 20 20.79 -11.00 -2.57
CA VAL A 20 19.83 -11.71 -3.43
C VAL A 20 18.57 -10.87 -3.56
N VAL A 21 18.35 -10.34 -4.76
CA VAL A 21 17.16 -9.58 -5.11
C VAL A 21 16.09 -10.51 -5.68
N ALA A 22 14.90 -10.50 -5.08
CA ALA A 22 13.77 -11.23 -5.64
C ALA A 22 13.40 -10.70 -7.03
N PRO A 23 13.05 -11.56 -8.01
CA PRO A 23 12.70 -11.11 -9.37
C PRO A 23 11.56 -10.10 -9.40
N LYS A 24 10.58 -10.22 -8.48
CA LYS A 24 9.46 -9.27 -8.32
C LYS A 24 9.99 -7.87 -7.98
N THR A 25 10.89 -7.78 -7.00
CA THR A 25 11.48 -6.51 -6.57
C THR A 25 12.42 -5.91 -7.62
N ALA A 26 13.18 -6.74 -8.36
CA ALA A 26 13.98 -6.28 -9.49
C ALA A 26 13.13 -5.64 -10.60
N GLY A 27 12.07 -6.34 -11.04
CA GLY A 27 11.17 -5.83 -12.08
C GLY A 27 10.43 -4.56 -11.63
N LEU A 28 10.07 -4.50 -10.34
CA LEU A 28 9.53 -3.29 -9.74
C LEU A 28 10.48 -2.09 -9.88
N ILE A 29 11.75 -2.24 -9.51
CA ILE A 29 12.74 -1.15 -9.61
C ILE A 29 12.85 -0.64 -11.04
N GLU A 30 12.83 -1.53 -12.04
CA GLU A 30 12.87 -1.12 -13.44
C GLU A 30 11.64 -0.28 -13.81
N ILE A 31 10.45 -0.69 -13.39
CA ILE A 31 9.21 0.07 -13.62
C ILE A 31 9.29 1.45 -12.94
N LEU A 32 9.71 1.53 -11.68
CA LEU A 32 9.85 2.81 -10.97
C LEU A 32 10.83 3.76 -11.68
N LYS A 33 11.96 3.23 -12.16
CA LYS A 33 12.94 3.99 -12.96
C LYS A 33 12.36 4.52 -14.26
N LEU A 34 11.63 3.68 -15.00
CA LEU A 34 10.98 4.06 -16.26
C LEU A 34 9.95 5.18 -16.07
N HIS A 35 9.31 5.25 -14.90
CA HIS A 35 8.30 6.26 -14.59
C HIS A 35 8.84 7.46 -13.80
N HIS A 36 10.15 7.53 -13.53
CA HIS A 36 10.75 8.57 -12.69
C HIS A 36 10.04 8.71 -11.33
N THR A 37 9.77 7.57 -10.69
CA THR A 37 9.06 7.49 -9.41
C THR A 37 10.03 7.04 -8.32
N ASP A 38 10.11 7.79 -7.23
CA ASP A 38 10.90 7.43 -6.05
C ASP A 38 10.09 6.52 -5.09
N LEU A 39 10.76 5.75 -4.23
CA LEU A 39 10.09 4.96 -3.19
C LEU A 39 9.27 5.85 -2.23
N LYS A 40 9.65 7.12 -2.04
CA LYS A 40 8.86 8.08 -1.25
C LYS A 40 7.57 8.54 -1.93
N GLU A 41 7.34 8.13 -3.18
CA GLU A 41 6.13 8.41 -3.94
C GLU A 41 5.23 7.17 -4.10
N ILE A 42 5.50 6.08 -3.38
CA ILE A 42 4.67 4.86 -3.41
C ILE A 42 3.97 4.59 -2.07
N VAL A 43 2.89 3.83 -2.16
CA VAL A 43 2.23 3.17 -1.01
C VAL A 43 2.51 1.68 -1.10
N THR A 44 2.93 1.07 0.00
CA THR A 44 3.15 -0.38 0.08
C THR A 44 2.15 -1.02 1.04
N PHE A 45 1.76 -2.26 0.75
CA PHE A 45 0.99 -3.13 1.62
C PHE A 45 1.80 -4.39 1.92
N GLY A 46 2.05 -4.65 3.19
CA GLY A 46 2.78 -5.83 3.66
C GLY A 46 2.05 -6.57 4.78
N ASP A 47 2.41 -7.83 4.96
CA ASP A 47 1.88 -8.71 6.00
C ASP A 47 2.93 -9.70 6.54
N ALA A 48 4.08 -9.85 5.90
CA ALA A 48 5.12 -10.79 6.30
C ALA A 48 6.47 -10.10 6.56
N ASP A 49 7.40 -10.82 7.20
CA ASP A 49 8.70 -10.28 7.65
C ASP A 49 9.61 -9.79 6.51
N ASN A 50 9.39 -10.32 5.30
CA ASN A 50 10.06 -9.93 4.05
C ASN A 50 9.59 -8.58 3.51
N ASP A 51 8.40 -8.10 3.92
CA ASP A 51 7.89 -6.78 3.53
C ASP A 51 8.48 -5.63 4.36
N TYR A 52 9.14 -5.94 5.48
CA TYR A 52 9.65 -4.96 6.44
C TYR A 52 10.46 -3.84 5.77
N ASP A 53 11.46 -4.21 4.97
CA ASP A 53 12.38 -3.24 4.39
C ASP A 53 11.69 -2.35 3.35
N MET A 54 10.76 -2.90 2.57
CA MET A 54 10.00 -2.13 1.59
C MET A 54 9.00 -1.20 2.29
N THR A 55 8.33 -1.68 3.33
CA THR A 55 7.39 -0.91 4.16
C THR A 55 8.09 0.26 4.84
N LEU A 56 9.28 0.03 5.43
CA LEU A 56 10.09 1.06 6.07
C LEU A 56 10.53 2.17 5.09
N ASN A 57 10.80 1.81 3.83
CA ASN A 57 11.39 2.72 2.87
C ASN A 57 10.37 3.40 1.94
N ALA A 58 9.14 2.92 1.90
CA ALA A 58 8.05 3.55 1.16
C ALA A 58 7.77 5.00 1.61
N GLY A 59 6.99 5.71 0.78
CA GLY A 59 6.40 6.99 1.16
C GLY A 59 5.32 6.81 2.22
N VAL A 60 4.52 5.74 2.08
CA VAL A 60 3.62 5.23 3.11
C VAL A 60 3.64 3.70 3.14
N GLY A 61 4.00 3.14 4.29
CA GLY A 61 3.92 1.72 4.59
C GLY A 61 2.63 1.35 5.30
N VAL A 62 1.76 0.59 4.64
CA VAL A 62 0.53 0.03 5.21
C VAL A 62 0.74 -1.45 5.53
N VAL A 63 0.29 -1.88 6.70
CA VAL A 63 0.44 -3.27 7.13
C VAL A 63 -0.90 -3.86 7.52
N MET A 64 -1.16 -5.10 7.11
CA MET A 64 -2.41 -5.79 7.42
C MET A 64 -2.53 -6.09 8.92
N ALA A 65 -3.75 -6.14 9.46
CA ALA A 65 -3.96 -6.43 10.88
C ALA A 65 -3.48 -7.83 11.30
N ASN A 66 -3.46 -8.80 10.39
CA ASN A 66 -2.87 -10.12 10.59
C ASN A 66 -1.37 -10.18 10.30
N GLY A 67 -0.77 -9.06 9.88
CA GLY A 67 0.63 -9.01 9.47
C GLY A 67 1.61 -9.26 10.61
N SER A 68 2.87 -9.53 10.27
CA SER A 68 3.91 -9.84 11.24
C SER A 68 4.23 -8.65 12.15
N ASP A 69 4.60 -8.94 13.40
CA ASP A 69 4.96 -7.90 14.37
C ASP A 69 6.19 -7.10 13.91
N LYS A 70 7.12 -7.76 13.20
CA LYS A 70 8.30 -7.11 12.62
C LYS A 70 7.86 -6.02 11.64
N THR A 71 7.03 -6.35 10.65
CA THR A 71 6.61 -5.39 9.62
C THR A 71 5.66 -4.34 10.18
N LYS A 72 4.77 -4.70 11.13
CA LYS A 72 3.94 -3.73 11.85
C LYS A 72 4.75 -2.68 12.61
N SER A 73 5.97 -3.01 13.07
CA SER A 73 6.81 -2.06 13.81
C SER A 73 7.29 -0.84 13.00
N VAL A 74 7.22 -0.93 11.67
CA VAL A 74 7.58 0.14 10.73
C VAL A 74 6.38 0.66 9.92
N ALA A 75 5.16 0.24 10.28
CA ALA A 75 3.94 0.68 9.60
C ALA A 75 3.63 2.15 9.90
N ASP A 76 3.32 2.92 8.86
CA ASP A 76 2.65 4.22 9.01
C ASP A 76 1.16 4.05 9.32
N TYR A 77 0.56 2.95 8.84
CA TYR A 77 -0.83 2.61 9.10
C TYR A 77 -1.03 1.09 9.18
N ILE A 78 -1.81 0.64 10.17
CA ILE A 78 -2.31 -0.74 10.22
C ILE A 78 -3.73 -0.75 9.69
N THR A 79 -3.95 -1.46 8.59
CA THR A 79 -5.28 -1.64 7.99
C THR A 79 -5.95 -2.92 8.47
N ASP A 80 -7.18 -3.17 8.04
CA ASP A 80 -7.89 -4.40 8.38
C ASP A 80 -7.12 -5.64 7.85
N ASP A 81 -7.56 -6.80 8.29
CA ASP A 81 -6.98 -8.08 7.88
C ASP A 81 -7.34 -8.38 6.39
N ASN A 82 -6.58 -9.28 5.75
CA ASN A 82 -6.78 -9.70 4.37
C ASN A 82 -8.15 -10.35 4.15
N ASP A 83 -8.69 -11.04 5.15
CA ASP A 83 -10.05 -11.59 5.16
C ASP A 83 -11.15 -10.51 5.28
N TYR A 84 -10.78 -9.26 5.52
CA TYR A 84 -11.68 -8.13 5.74
C TYR A 84 -11.40 -6.94 4.80
N ASP A 85 -10.86 -7.22 3.61
CA ASP A 85 -10.61 -6.23 2.55
C ASP A 85 -9.69 -5.06 2.95
N GLY A 86 -8.73 -5.28 3.84
CA GLY A 86 -7.89 -4.21 4.40
C GLY A 86 -7.20 -3.31 3.36
N ILE A 87 -6.75 -3.84 2.23
CA ILE A 87 -6.20 -3.04 1.13
C ILE A 87 -7.28 -2.13 0.53
N GLY A 88 -8.46 -2.70 0.22
CA GLY A 88 -9.58 -1.98 -0.37
C GLY A 88 -10.07 -0.85 0.54
N ASN A 89 -10.24 -1.13 1.83
CA ASN A 89 -10.67 -0.16 2.83
C ASN A 89 -9.69 1.02 2.93
N TYR A 90 -8.37 0.75 2.88
CA TYR A 90 -7.37 1.81 2.86
C TYR A 90 -7.46 2.66 1.59
N ILE A 91 -7.53 2.01 0.42
CA ILE A 91 -7.59 2.70 -0.88
C ILE A 91 -8.83 3.59 -0.96
N GLU A 92 -10.01 3.08 -0.57
CA GLU A 92 -11.25 3.84 -0.56
C GLU A 92 -11.14 5.06 0.36
N LYS A 93 -10.64 4.85 1.58
CA LYS A 93 -10.58 5.90 2.60
C LYS A 93 -9.54 6.98 2.31
N PHE A 94 -8.35 6.61 1.82
CA PHE A 94 -7.19 7.52 1.79
C PHE A 94 -6.71 7.89 0.39
N ILE A 95 -6.99 7.07 -0.64
CA ILE A 95 -6.50 7.31 -2.00
C ILE A 95 -7.61 7.84 -2.90
N LEU A 96 -8.73 7.11 -2.98
CA LEU A 96 -9.87 7.53 -3.79
C LEU A 96 -10.73 8.58 -3.07
N GLY A 97 -10.76 8.52 -1.74
CA GLY A 97 -11.65 9.31 -0.89
C GLY A 97 -13.11 8.92 -1.07
N GLU A 98 -13.98 9.35 -0.15
CA GLU A 98 -15.42 9.31 -0.41
C GLU A 98 -15.69 10.13 -1.68
N GLN A 99 -16.14 9.47 -2.74
CA GLN A 99 -16.76 10.12 -3.89
C GLN A 99 -18.07 10.79 -3.42
N LYS A 100 -17.96 11.93 -2.71
CA LYS A 100 -19.07 12.63 -2.06
C LYS A 100 -20.21 12.88 -3.03
N TRP A 101 -19.90 13.07 -4.31
CA TRP A 101 -20.87 13.28 -5.37
C TRP A 101 -21.73 12.05 -5.67
N VAL A 102 -21.19 10.84 -5.64
CA VAL A 102 -21.97 9.60 -5.86
C VAL A 102 -22.89 9.34 -4.68
N LYS A 103 -22.39 9.54 -3.46
CA LYS A 103 -23.15 9.36 -2.21
C LYS A 103 -24.26 10.42 -2.07
N LEU A 104 -23.97 11.68 -2.41
CA LEU A 104 -24.95 12.78 -2.47
C LEU A 104 -26.01 12.53 -3.56
N PHE A 105 -25.59 12.06 -4.74
CA PHE A 105 -26.52 11.75 -5.84
C PHE A 105 -27.47 10.60 -5.48
N LEU A 106 -26.99 9.56 -4.80
CA LEU A 106 -27.83 8.48 -4.30
C LEU A 106 -28.78 8.94 -3.18
N LEU A 107 -28.34 9.82 -2.28
CA LEU A 107 -29.21 10.38 -1.24
C LEU A 107 -30.39 11.15 -1.84
N ILE A 108 -30.13 12.00 -2.85
CA ILE A 108 -31.18 12.76 -3.56
C ILE A 108 -32.19 11.81 -4.21
N LEU A 109 -31.73 10.70 -4.81
CA LEU A 109 -32.63 9.73 -5.42
C LEU A 109 -33.46 8.96 -4.39
N MET A 110 -32.96 8.73 -3.19
CA MET A 110 -33.67 8.01 -2.12
C MET A 110 -34.69 8.88 -1.37
N GLU A 111 -34.51 10.21 -1.32
CA GLU A 111 -35.50 11.13 -0.74
C GLU A 111 -36.73 11.38 -1.64
N HIS A 112 -36.71 10.86 -2.88
CA HIS A 112 -37.80 11.00 -3.84
C HIS A 112 -38.62 9.71 -4.05
N TYR A 113 -38.51 8.72 -3.16
CA TYR A 113 -39.39 7.54 -3.10
C TYR A 113 -40.02 7.35 -1.72
#